data_AF-A0A1R1X8K3-F1
#
_entry.id   AF-A0A1R1X8K3-F1
#
_cell.length_a   1.000
_cell.length_b   1.000
_cell.length_c   1.000
_cell.angle_alpha   90.00
_cell.angle_beta   90.00
_cell.angle_gamma   90.00
#
_symmetry.space_group_name_H-M   'P 1'
#
loop_
_entity.id
_entity.type
_entity.pdbx_description
1 polymer ?
#
loop_
_entity_poly.entity_id
_entity_poly.type
_entity_poly.pdbx_seq_one_letter_code
_entity_poly.pdbx_strand_id
1 'polypeptide(L)'
;DRYLARKFGYLPSDNRIASKLESYALQIADSYDKLIDHAYGTNSDESKAAFEKELEFLLKHHEPILAANPSGHYHGESTTYPDIVLYTLYNQSKVSGNADLFKESEFPHILKLVTSMDSNTRIAQAIATIE
;
A
#
# COMPACT_ATOMS: atom_id res chain seq x y z
N ASP A 1 -14.12 0.62 5.15
CA ASP A 1 -12.86 -0.12 5.38
C ASP A 1 -12.42 -0.20 6.83
N ARG A 2 -12.22 0.91 7.56
CA ARG A 2 -11.75 0.91 8.96
C ARG A 2 -12.59 0.07 9.94
N TYR A 3 -13.92 0.05 9.77
CA TYR A 3 -14.80 -0.83 10.55
C TYR A 3 -14.48 -2.31 10.31
N LEU A 4 -14.31 -2.72 9.05
CA LEU A 4 -13.96 -4.10 8.70
C LEU A 4 -12.56 -4.44 9.19
N ALA A 5 -11.60 -3.53 9.05
CA ALA A 5 -10.25 -3.70 9.57
C ALA A 5 -10.24 -3.98 11.08
N ARG A 6 -11.03 -3.24 11.87
CA ARG A 6 -11.21 -3.53 13.31
C ARG A 6 -11.93 -4.87 13.53
N LYS A 7 -13.04 -5.11 12.83
CA LYS A 7 -13.87 -6.31 12.99
C LYS A 7 -13.09 -7.61 12.72
N PHE A 8 -12.15 -7.58 11.77
CA PHE A 8 -11.36 -8.75 11.36
C PHE A 8 -9.93 -8.75 11.89
N GLY A 9 -9.56 -7.83 12.79
CA GLY A 9 -8.27 -7.86 13.48
C GLY A 9 -7.08 -7.29 12.70
N TYR A 10 -7.31 -6.54 11.62
CA TYR A 10 -6.27 -5.82 10.88
C TYR A 10 -5.88 -4.48 11.53
N LEU A 11 -6.58 -4.08 12.58
CA LEU A 11 -6.18 -3.00 13.47
C LEU A 11 -6.10 -3.55 14.91
N PRO A 12 -5.00 -3.26 15.64
CA PRO A 12 -4.87 -3.69 17.03
C PRO A 12 -5.89 -2.98 17.93
N SER A 13 -6.16 -3.55 19.10
CA SER A 13 -7.06 -2.98 20.11
C SER A 13 -6.47 -1.76 20.82
N ASP A 14 -5.15 -1.60 20.82
CA ASP A 14 -4.49 -0.40 21.32
C ASP A 14 -4.82 0.80 20.43
N ASN A 15 -5.56 1.77 20.97
CA ASN A 15 -6.04 2.92 20.23
C ASN A 15 -4.93 3.80 19.66
N ARG A 16 -3.78 3.90 20.34
CA ARG A 16 -2.65 4.73 19.88
C ARG A 16 -1.98 4.08 18.67
N ILE A 17 -1.75 2.77 18.74
CA ILE A 17 -1.20 2.01 17.61
C ILE A 17 -2.20 1.99 16.46
N ALA A 18 -3.48 1.73 16.73
CA ALA A 18 -4.52 1.74 15.70
C ALA A 18 -4.59 3.09 14.98
N SER A 19 -4.60 4.20 15.72
CA SER A 19 -4.63 5.56 15.12
C SER A 19 -3.42 5.83 14.25
N LYS A 20 -2.23 5.36 14.65
CA LYS A 20 -1.00 5.47 13.86
C LYS A 20 -1.11 4.67 12.56
N LEU A 21 -1.61 3.44 12.60
CA LEU A 21 -1.79 2.61 11.41
C LEU A 21 -2.88 3.15 10.48
N GLU A 22 -3.94 3.75 11.04
CA GLU A 22 -4.95 4.47 10.26
C GLU A 22 -4.36 5.71 9.57
N SER A 23 -3.46 6.44 10.23
CA SER A 23 -2.73 7.56 9.62
C SER A 23 -1.86 7.10 8.44
N TYR A 24 -1.18 5.96 8.56
CA TYR A 24 -0.40 5.40 7.45
C TYR A 24 -1.29 5.00 6.28
N ALA A 25 -2.44 4.37 6.55
CA ALA A 25 -3.40 4.03 5.51
C ALA A 25 -3.93 5.27 4.77
N LEU A 26 -4.15 6.38 5.49
CA LEU A 26 -4.54 7.66 4.88
C LEU A 26 -3.45 8.24 3.97
N GLN A 27 -2.20 8.25 4.43
CA GLN A 27 -1.07 8.73 3.61
C GLN A 27 -0.94 7.93 2.32
N ILE A 28 -1.11 6.60 2.39
CA ILE A 28 -1.10 5.73 1.19
C ILE A 28 -2.28 6.05 0.26
N ALA A 29 -3.45 6.37 0.82
CA ALA A 29 -4.63 6.72 0.03
C ALA A 29 -4.43 8.03 -0.76
N ASP A 30 -3.64 8.98 -0.28
CA ASP A 30 -3.34 10.22 -1.02
C ASP A 30 -2.67 9.91 -2.38
N SER A 31 -1.75 8.94 -2.43
CA SER A 31 -1.15 8.48 -3.70
C SER A 31 -2.13 7.69 -4.57
N TYR A 32 -3.07 6.96 -3.95
CA TYR A 32 -4.12 6.23 -4.65
C TYR A 32 -5.10 7.18 -5.35
N ASP A 33 -5.47 8.28 -4.69
CA ASP A 33 -6.31 9.32 -5.28
C ASP A 33 -5.64 9.96 -6.49
N LYS A 34 -4.31 10.19 -6.43
CA LYS A 34 -3.54 10.68 -7.59
C LYS A 34 -3.46 9.67 -8.74
N LEU A 35 -3.35 8.38 -8.42
CA LEU A 35 -3.42 7.32 -9.43
C LEU A 35 -4.79 7.35 -10.13
N ILE A 36 -5.89 7.50 -9.38
CA ILE A 36 -7.24 7.61 -9.96
C ILE A 36 -7.37 8.88 -10.81
N ASP A 37 -6.91 10.03 -10.32
CA ASP A 37 -6.92 11.31 -11.05
C ASP A 37 -6.22 11.17 -12.42
N HIS A 38 -5.10 10.44 -12.46
CA HIS A 38 -4.39 10.18 -13.69
C HIS A 38 -5.11 9.15 -14.58
N ALA A 39 -5.44 7.97 -14.04
CA ALA A 39 -5.96 6.84 -14.80
C ALA A 39 -7.38 7.05 -15.34
N TYR A 40 -8.23 7.78 -14.61
CA TYR A 40 -9.65 7.97 -14.95
C TYR A 40 -10.04 9.44 -15.14
N GLY A 41 -9.16 10.39 -14.83
CA GLY A 41 -9.37 11.81 -15.05
C GLY A 41 -8.77 12.28 -16.38
N THR A 42 -7.91 13.30 -16.31
CA THR A 42 -7.38 14.00 -17.50
C THR A 42 -6.45 13.15 -18.35
N ASN A 43 -5.86 12.08 -17.78
CA ASN A 43 -4.86 11.21 -18.41
C ASN A 43 -3.81 11.98 -19.23
N SER A 44 -3.25 13.01 -18.59
CA SER A 44 -2.28 13.94 -19.15
C SER A 44 -0.89 13.67 -18.58
N ASP A 45 0.15 14.16 -19.26
CA ASP A 45 1.52 14.09 -18.75
C ASP A 45 1.67 14.83 -17.40
N GLU A 46 0.93 15.92 -17.20
CA GLU A 46 0.92 16.65 -15.92
C GLU A 46 0.32 15.83 -14.78
N SER A 47 -0.80 15.13 -15.03
CA SER A 47 -1.42 14.26 -14.01
C SER A 47 -0.56 13.02 -13.74
N LYS A 48 0.13 12.51 -14.76
CA LYS A 48 1.12 11.43 -14.59
C LYS A 48 2.28 11.86 -13.70
N ALA A 49 2.90 13.00 -14.00
CA ALA A 49 4.01 13.53 -13.22
C ALA A 49 3.60 13.85 -11.77
N ALA A 50 2.36 14.33 -11.56
CA ALA A 50 1.82 14.56 -10.22
C ALA A 50 1.67 13.24 -9.43
N PHE A 51 1.17 12.19 -10.07
CA PHE A 51 1.09 10.86 -9.47
C PHE A 51 2.47 10.28 -9.16
N GLU A 52 3.40 10.29 -10.12
CA GLU A 52 4.76 9.74 -9.93
C GLU A 52 5.48 10.43 -8.76
N LYS A 53 5.35 11.76 -8.67
CA LYS A 53 5.92 12.55 -7.57
C LYS A 53 5.30 12.20 -6.21
N GLU A 54 3.98 12.07 -6.14
CA GLU A 54 3.29 11.71 -4.90
C GLU A 54 3.65 10.30 -4.46
N LEU A 55 3.68 9.36 -5.40
CA LEU A 55 4.09 7.98 -5.13
C LEU A 55 5.54 7.92 -4.67
N GLU A 56 6.47 8.61 -5.33
CA GLU A 56 7.88 8.62 -4.90
C GLU A 56 8.03 9.17 -3.48
N PHE A 57 7.29 10.24 -3.13
CA PHE A 57 7.25 10.78 -1.77
C PHE A 57 6.74 9.75 -0.77
N LEU A 58 5.62 9.08 -1.07
CA LEU A 58 5.07 8.00 -0.25
C LEU A 58 6.08 6.88 -0.03
N LEU A 59 6.67 6.35 -1.11
CA LEU A 59 7.60 5.22 -1.05
C LEU A 59 8.82 5.56 -0.18
N LYS A 60 9.41 6.75 -0.38
CA LYS A 60 10.52 7.24 0.45
C LYS A 60 10.13 7.43 1.92
N HIS A 61 8.88 7.84 2.19
CA HIS A 61 8.40 8.01 3.56
C HIS A 61 8.15 6.67 4.26
N HIS A 62 7.57 5.69 3.55
CA HIS A 62 7.12 4.42 4.12
C HIS A 62 8.19 3.32 4.14
N GLU A 63 9.17 3.37 3.24
CA GLU A 63 10.29 2.42 3.23
C GLU A 63 11.02 2.31 4.58
N PRO A 64 11.47 3.41 5.23
CA PRO A 64 12.11 3.30 6.55
C PRO A 64 11.15 2.86 7.66
N ILE A 65 9.84 3.08 7.51
CA ILE A 65 8.83 2.61 8.46
C ILE A 65 8.74 1.09 8.43
N LEU A 66 8.72 0.49 7.23
CA LEU A 66 8.73 -0.96 7.06
C LEU A 66 10.08 -1.58 7.44
N ALA A 67 11.20 -0.90 7.13
CA ALA A 67 12.53 -1.35 7.54
C ALA A 67 12.70 -1.45 9.07
N ALA A 68 11.98 -0.62 9.82
CA ALA A 68 12.03 -0.64 11.28
C ALA A 68 11.36 -1.86 11.93
N ASN A 69 10.54 -2.63 11.18
CA ASN A 69 9.89 -3.83 11.68
C ASN A 69 10.46 -5.10 11.00
N PRO A 70 11.18 -5.98 11.72
CA PRO A 70 11.82 -7.16 11.13
C PRO A 70 10.86 -8.11 10.39
N SER A 71 9.58 -8.15 10.80
CA SER A 71 8.56 -8.98 10.15
C SER A 71 8.27 -8.54 8.71
N GLY A 72 8.54 -7.27 8.36
CA GLY A 72 8.19 -6.69 7.08
C GLY A 72 6.76 -6.16 6.99
N HIS A 73 6.01 -6.12 8.10
CA HIS A 73 4.69 -5.48 8.19
C HIS A 73 4.77 -4.10 8.85
N TYR A 74 3.77 -3.24 8.65
CA TYR A 74 3.72 -1.95 9.36
C TYR A 74 3.69 -2.08 10.88
N HIS A 75 3.16 -3.18 11.42
CA HIS A 75 3.14 -3.43 12.86
C HIS A 75 3.00 -4.91 13.20
N GLY A 76 3.74 -5.36 14.22
CA GLY A 76 3.69 -6.73 14.72
C GLY A 76 4.18 -7.74 13.68
N GLU A 77 3.71 -8.98 13.78
CA GLU A 77 4.12 -10.10 12.92
C GLU A 77 3.03 -10.53 11.93
N SER A 78 1.97 -9.73 11.76
CA SER A 78 0.82 -10.09 10.92
C SER A 78 0.35 -8.92 10.09
N THR A 79 -0.33 -9.22 8.99
CA THR A 79 -0.94 -8.22 8.11
C THR A 79 -1.84 -7.27 8.89
N THR A 80 -1.64 -5.97 8.66
CA THR A 80 -2.42 -4.87 9.21
C THR A 80 -3.11 -4.06 8.12
N TYR A 81 -3.96 -3.12 8.52
CA TYR A 81 -4.70 -2.28 7.58
C TYR A 81 -3.81 -1.54 6.57
N PRO A 82 -2.74 -0.80 6.95
CA PRO A 82 -1.88 -0.15 5.96
C PRO A 82 -1.11 -1.11 5.06
N ASP A 83 -0.85 -2.36 5.50
CA ASP A 83 -0.25 -3.37 4.62
C ASP A 83 -1.18 -3.70 3.44
N ILE A 84 -2.48 -3.85 3.72
CA ILE A 84 -3.51 -4.12 2.71
C ILE A 84 -3.66 -2.93 1.76
N VAL A 85 -3.67 -1.71 2.29
CA VAL A 85 -3.83 -0.49 1.48
C VAL A 85 -2.61 -0.28 0.57
N LEU A 86 -1.39 -0.48 1.07
CA LEU A 86 -0.17 -0.40 0.25
C LEU A 86 -0.15 -1.46 -0.85
N TYR A 87 -0.51 -2.69 -0.51
CA TYR A 87 -0.59 -3.78 -1.49
C TYR A 87 -1.64 -3.50 -2.58
N THR A 88 -2.76 -2.88 -2.21
CA THR A 88 -3.79 -2.46 -3.18
C THR A 88 -3.25 -1.39 -4.13
N LEU A 89 -2.56 -0.37 -3.61
CA LEU A 89 -1.90 0.67 -4.42
C LEU A 89 -0.87 0.06 -5.39
N TYR A 90 -0.04 -0.89 -4.92
CA TYR A 90 0.92 -1.59 -5.76
C TYR A 90 0.22 -2.31 -6.93
N ASN A 91 -0.82 -3.08 -6.64
CA ASN A 91 -1.55 -3.82 -7.67
C ASN A 91 -2.21 -2.89 -8.70
N GLN A 92 -2.85 -1.80 -8.27
CA GLN A 92 -3.43 -0.82 -9.21
C GLN A 92 -2.35 -0.10 -10.03
N SER A 93 -1.21 0.22 -9.43
CA SER A 93 -0.08 0.81 -10.16
C SER A 93 0.46 -0.15 -11.21
N LYS A 94 0.55 -1.46 -10.90
CA LYS A 94 0.96 -2.51 -11.83
C LYS A 94 -0.02 -2.66 -13.00
N VAL A 95 -1.32 -2.71 -12.73
CA VAL A 95 -2.36 -2.76 -13.77
C VAL A 95 -2.29 -1.53 -14.68
N SER A 96 -1.93 -0.37 -14.13
CA SER A 96 -1.76 0.89 -14.85
C SER A 96 -0.40 1.04 -15.56
N GLY A 97 0.46 0.00 -15.53
CA GLY A 97 1.77 0.03 -16.20
C GLY A 97 2.87 0.79 -15.45
N ASN A 98 2.67 1.12 -14.17
CA ASN A 98 3.59 1.92 -13.34
C ASN A 98 4.32 1.07 -12.27
N ALA A 99 4.48 -0.23 -12.53
CA ALA A 99 5.16 -1.14 -11.58
C ALA A 99 6.65 -0.81 -11.40
N ASP A 100 7.27 -0.22 -12.42
CA ASP A 100 8.68 0.18 -12.45
C ASP A 100 9.03 1.30 -11.46
N LEU A 101 8.03 2.04 -10.98
CA LEU A 101 8.20 3.02 -9.91
C LEU A 101 8.56 2.38 -8.56
N PHE A 102 8.22 1.09 -8.36
CA PHE A 102 8.55 0.32 -7.17
C PHE A 102 9.90 -0.38 -7.34
N LYS A 103 10.97 0.41 -7.40
CA LYS A 103 12.33 -0.09 -7.66
C LYS A 103 12.90 -0.85 -6.46
N GLU A 104 13.29 -2.11 -6.66
CA GLU A 104 13.87 -2.95 -5.59
C GLU A 104 15.15 -2.38 -4.99
N SER A 105 15.96 -1.68 -5.79
CA SER A 105 17.18 -1.02 -5.32
C SER A 105 16.92 0.15 -4.37
N GLU A 106 15.72 0.74 -4.41
CA GLU A 106 15.35 1.91 -3.61
C GLU A 106 14.36 1.55 -2.49
N PHE A 107 13.45 0.59 -2.74
CA PHE A 107 12.33 0.24 -1.87
C PHE A 107 12.23 -1.27 -1.55
N PRO A 108 13.31 -1.91 -1.07
CA PRO A 108 13.33 -3.35 -0.84
C PRO A 108 12.34 -3.83 0.23
N HIS A 109 12.04 -3.03 1.26
CA HIS A 109 11.10 -3.44 2.32
C HIS A 109 9.64 -3.35 1.87
N ILE A 110 9.32 -2.34 1.05
CA ILE A 110 8.02 -2.26 0.37
C ILE A 110 7.82 -3.48 -0.54
N LEU A 111 8.81 -3.84 -1.36
CA LEU A 111 8.69 -5.02 -2.23
C LEU A 111 8.66 -6.34 -1.45
N LYS A 112 9.40 -6.43 -0.32
CA LYS A 112 9.30 -7.58 0.59
C LYS A 112 7.88 -7.74 1.11
N LEU A 113 7.22 -6.65 1.54
CA LEU A 113 5.84 -6.68 1.98
C LEU A 113 4.91 -7.17 0.86
N VAL A 114 5.01 -6.58 -0.33
CA VAL A 114 4.18 -6.95 -1.50
C VAL A 114 4.36 -8.44 -1.83
N THR A 115 5.60 -8.93 -1.89
CA THR A 115 5.91 -10.33 -2.18
C THR A 115 5.31 -11.28 -1.14
N SER A 116 5.33 -10.88 0.15
CA SER A 116 4.71 -11.66 1.22
C SER A 116 3.18 -11.73 1.08
N MET A 117 2.56 -10.66 0.58
CA MET A 117 1.12 -10.56 0.35
C MET A 117 0.70 -11.37 -0.89
N ASP A 118 1.49 -11.34 -1.97
CA ASP A 118 1.28 -12.20 -3.16
C ASP A 118 1.34 -13.69 -2.82
N SER A 119 2.22 -14.06 -1.89
CA SER A 119 2.38 -15.45 -1.43
C SER A 119 1.24 -15.91 -0.49
N ASN A 120 0.35 -15.00 -0.08
CA ASN A 120 -0.77 -15.32 0.80
C ASN A 120 -1.94 -15.91 -0.02
N THR A 121 -2.17 -17.21 0.16
CA THR A 121 -3.18 -17.95 -0.61
C THR A 121 -4.60 -17.41 -0.46
N ARG A 122 -4.96 -16.82 0.68
CA ARG A 122 -6.29 -16.21 0.88
C ARG A 122 -6.46 -14.93 0.06
N ILE A 123 -5.40 -14.14 -0.04
CA ILE A 123 -5.39 -12.90 -0.83
C ILE A 123 -5.42 -13.27 -2.32
N ALA A 124 -4.58 -14.21 -2.75
CA ALA A 124 -4.57 -14.71 -4.12
C ALA A 124 -5.94 -15.27 -4.55
N GLN A 125 -6.59 -16.05 -3.69
CA GLN A 125 -7.96 -16.57 -3.94
C GLN A 125 -9.01 -15.46 -4.05
N ALA A 126 -8.94 -14.44 -3.19
CA ALA A 126 -9.88 -13.32 -3.23
C ALA A 126 -9.76 -12.52 -4.53
N ILE A 127 -8.53 -12.30 -5.02
CA ILE A 127 -8.29 -11.62 -6.30
C ILE A 127 -8.85 -12.44 -7.46
N ALA A 128 -8.59 -13.75 -7.49
CA ALA A 128 -9.05 -14.64 -8.57
C ALA A 128 -10.58 -14.81 -8.66
N THR A 129 -11.34 -14.37 -7.66
CA THR A 129 -12.81 -14.47 -7.64
C THR A 129 -13.50 -13.21 -8.19
N ILE A 130 -12.74 -12.16 -8.49
CA ILE A 130 -13.26 -10.87 -9.00
C ILE A 130 -13.24 -10.81 -10.54
N GLU A 131 -12.53 -11.73 -11.19
CA GLU A 131 -12.53 -11.95 -12.64
C GLU A 131 -13.74 -12.79 -13.10
#